data_AF-A0A7J4K0M4-F1
#
_entry.id   AF-A0A7J4K0M4-F1
#
_cell.length_a   1.000
_cell.length_b   1.000
_cell.length_c   1.000
_cell.angle_alpha   90.00
_cell.angle_beta   90.00
_cell.angle_gamma   90.00
#
_symmetry.space_group_name_H-M   'P 1'
#
loop_
_entity.id
_entity.type
_entity.pdbx_description
1 polymer ?
#
loop_
_entity_poly.entity_id
_entity_poly.type
_entity_poly.pdbx_seq_one_letter_code
_entity_poly.pdbx_strand_id
1 'polypeptide(L)'
;MTIETCERCGKQTVKLSTCKYCKKKMCVSCIKNTKKVAKTTTVHICKGCWTNMKTRSEYKSYRSAVDKLLRPQFREFGERRY
;
A
#
# COMPACT_ATOMS: atom_id res chain seq x y z
N MET A 1 16.25 18.62 -9.62
CA MET A 1 15.04 17.79 -9.51
C MET A 1 15.22 16.60 -10.44
N THR A 2 15.31 15.38 -9.92
CA THR A 2 15.49 14.18 -10.74
C THR A 2 14.15 13.78 -11.36
N ILE A 3 14.13 13.71 -12.68
CA ILE A 3 12.97 13.27 -13.45
C ILE A 3 13.14 11.77 -13.67
N GLU A 4 12.20 10.97 -13.17
CA GLU A 4 12.28 9.51 -13.28
C GLU A 4 11.22 8.99 -14.27
N THR A 5 11.56 7.93 -15.00
CA THR A 5 10.69 7.35 -16.03
C THR A 5 9.78 6.27 -15.46
N CYS A 6 8.47 6.36 -15.75
CA CYS A 6 7.51 5.32 -15.40
C CYS A 6 7.76 4.06 -16.25
N GLU A 7 8.03 2.93 -15.61
CA GLU A 7 8.30 1.64 -16.27
C GLU A 7 7.11 1.07 -17.05
N ARG A 8 5.92 1.65 -16.92
CA ARG A 8 4.71 1.16 -17.60
C ARG A 8 4.30 1.96 -18.82
N CYS A 9 4.41 3.28 -18.76
CA CYS A 9 3.94 4.15 -19.83
C CYS A 9 5.06 4.99 -20.45
N GLY A 10 6.31 4.85 -19.99
CA GLY A 10 7.45 5.62 -20.49
C GLY A 10 7.39 7.11 -20.16
N LYS A 11 6.35 7.60 -19.48
CA LYS A 11 6.24 9.01 -19.10
C LYS A 11 7.21 9.34 -17.99
N GLN A 12 7.90 10.45 -18.18
CA GLN A 12 8.82 11.04 -17.21
C GLN A 12 8.04 11.85 -16.17
N THR A 13 8.33 11.66 -14.89
CA THR A 13 7.69 12.41 -13.79
C THR A 13 8.64 12.59 -12.61
N VAL A 14 8.43 13.67 -11.86
CA VAL A 14 9.21 14.00 -10.66
C VAL A 14 8.76 13.18 -9.45
N LYS A 15 7.54 12.63 -9.48
CA LYS A 15 6.96 11.83 -8.39
C LYS A 15 6.55 10.46 -8.90
N LEU A 16 7.46 9.50 -8.75
CA LEU A 16 7.15 8.07 -8.93
C LEU A 16 6.76 7.43 -7.60
N SER A 17 5.92 6.41 -7.68
CA SER A 17 5.47 5.61 -6.55
C SER A 17 5.61 4.14 -6.88
N THR A 18 6.07 3.35 -5.92
CA THR A 18 6.38 1.94 -6.14
C THR A 18 5.16 1.08 -5.87
N CYS A 19 4.82 0.19 -6.81
CA CYS A 19 3.75 -0.78 -6.60
C CYS A 19 4.21 -1.85 -5.61
N LYS A 20 3.41 -2.15 -4.58
CA LYS A 20 3.78 -3.14 -3.56
C LYS A 20 3.92 -4.57 -4.10
N TYR A 21 3.20 -4.90 -5.17
CA TYR A 21 3.14 -6.26 -5.73
C TYR A 21 4.19 -6.48 -6.80
N CYS A 22 4.20 -5.65 -7.86
CA CYS A 22 5.17 -5.81 -8.94
C CYS A 22 6.50 -5.10 -8.68
N LYS A 23 6.63 -4.33 -7.59
CA LYS A 23 7.84 -3.58 -7.18
C LYS A 23 8.39 -2.58 -8.22
N LYS A 24 7.66 -2.36 -9.31
CA LYS A 24 8.00 -1.38 -10.36
C LYS A 24 7.66 0.05 -9.92
N LYS A 25 8.46 1.01 -10.37
CA LYS A 25 8.21 2.44 -10.20
C LYS A 25 7.19 2.91 -11.23
N MET A 26 6.13 3.54 -10.75
CA MET A 26 5.02 3.98 -11.60
C MET A 26 4.60 5.41 -11.32
N CYS A 27 4.19 6.10 -12.37
CA CYS A 27 3.56 7.40 -12.23
C CYS A 27 2.17 7.27 -11.62
N VAL A 28 1.67 8.38 -11.07
CA VAL A 28 0.35 8.47 -10.43
C VAL A 28 -0.77 8.02 -11.37
N SER A 29 -0.63 8.26 -12.68
CA SER A 29 -1.62 7.84 -13.69
C SER A 29 -1.67 6.32 -13.92
N CYS A 30 -0.56 5.61 -13.69
CA CYS A 30 -0.48 4.15 -13.82
C CYS A 30 -0.89 3.42 -12.54
N ILE A 31 -0.93 4.15 -11.42
CA ILE A 31 -1.52 3.67 -10.17
C ILE A 31 -3.03 3.63 -10.31
N LYS A 32 -3.64 2.54 -9.85
CA LYS A 32 -5.09 2.37 -9.86
C LYS A 32 -5.70 2.86 -8.56
N ASN A 33 -5.09 2.47 -7.44
CA ASN A 33 -5.57 2.82 -6.13
C ASN A 33 -4.41 2.96 -5.14
N THR A 34 -4.66 3.75 -4.12
CA THR A 34 -3.71 4.06 -3.04
C THR A 34 -4.44 3.90 -1.71
N LYS A 35 -3.82 3.19 -0.75
CA LYS A 35 -4.40 2.94 0.56
C LYS A 35 -3.39 3.33 1.62
N LYS A 36 -3.78 4.21 2.54
CA LYS A 36 -3.00 4.50 3.73
C LYS A 36 -3.21 3.37 4.72
N VAL A 37 -2.12 2.75 5.17
CA VAL A 37 -2.17 1.59 6.08
C VAL A 37 -1.64 1.93 7.47
N ALA A 38 -0.83 2.98 7.57
CA ALA A 38 -0.39 3.58 8.82
C ALA A 38 -0.32 5.11 8.66
N LYS A 39 0.07 5.83 9.73
CA LYS A 39 0.29 7.29 9.68
C LYS A 39 1.32 7.67 8.61
N THR A 40 2.36 6.86 8.43
CA THR A 40 3.46 7.12 7.48
C THR A 40 3.44 6.16 6.28
N THR A 41 2.87 4.97 6.43
CA THR A 41 2.94 3.93 5.40
C THR A 41 1.73 3.99 4.46
N THR A 42 2.02 4.14 3.17
CA THR A 42 1.03 4.14 2.09
C THR A 42 1.34 3.04 1.09
N VAL A 43 0.32 2.30 0.67
CA VAL A 43 0.43 1.20 -0.27
C VAL A 43 -0.24 1.55 -1.59
N HIS A 44 0.54 1.43 -2.66
CA HIS A 44 0.08 1.67 -4.02
C HIS A 44 -0.08 0.35 -4.77
N ILE A 45 -1.17 0.24 -5.54
CA ILE A 45 -1.40 -0.87 -6.48
C ILE A 45 -1.56 -0.31 -7.90
N CYS A 46 -0.85 -0.89 -8.86
CA CYS A 46 -0.93 -0.47 -10.25
C CYS A 46 -2.15 -1.05 -10.98
N LYS A 47 -2.54 -0.44 -12.11
CA LYS A 47 -3.65 -0.92 -12.94
C LYS A 47 -3.46 -2.36 -13.48
N GLY A 48 -2.25 -2.90 -13.46
CA GLY A 48 -1.93 -4.22 -14.03
C GLY A 48 -2.13 -5.30 -12.99
N CYS A 49 -1.55 -5.10 -11.80
CA CYS A 49 -1.85 -5.95 -10.65
C CYS A 49 -3.34 -5.89 -10.29
N TRP A 50 -4.02 -4.76 -10.47
CA TRP A 50 -5.46 -4.69 -10.22
C TRP A 50 -6.31 -5.72 -10.99
N THR A 51 -5.88 -6.09 -12.20
CA THR A 51 -6.57 -7.09 -13.03
C THR A 51 -6.39 -8.52 -12.48
N ASN A 52 -5.32 -8.77 -11.72
CA ASN A 52 -5.09 -10.07 -11.09
C ASN A 52 -5.90 -10.19 -9.78
N MET A 53 -6.90 -11.09 -9.78
CA MET A 53 -7.82 -11.29 -8.65
C MET A 53 -7.12 -11.59 -7.33
N LYS A 54 -6.01 -12.35 -7.35
CA LYS A 54 -5.25 -12.69 -6.14
C LYS A 54 -4.70 -11.44 -5.47
N THR A 55 -3.94 -10.64 -6.22
CA THR A 55 -3.34 -9.40 -5.69
C THR A 55 -4.38 -8.33 -5.35
N ARG A 56 -5.51 -8.29 -6.07
CA ARG A 56 -6.63 -7.39 -5.77
C ARG A 56 -7.30 -7.76 -4.44
N SER A 57 -7.53 -9.05 -4.20
CA SER A 57 -8.10 -9.55 -2.94
C SER A 57 -7.17 -9.23 -1.77
N GLU A 58 -5.87 -9.55 -1.92
CA GLU A 58 -4.85 -9.22 -0.92
C GLU A 58 -4.81 -7.73 -0.61
N TYR A 59 -4.87 -6.86 -1.62
CA TYR A 59 -4.85 -5.40 -1.44
C TYR A 59 -6.07 -4.88 -0.68
N LYS A 60 -7.25 -5.46 -0.95
CA LYS A 60 -8.48 -5.11 -0.21
C LYS A 60 -8.36 -5.53 1.25
N SER A 61 -7.92 -6.75 1.51
CA SER A 61 -7.73 -7.31 2.86
C SER A 61 -6.53 -6.72 3.60
N TYR A 62 -5.68 -5.96 2.91
CA TYR A 62 -4.42 -5.43 3.46
C TYR A 62 -4.60 -4.54 4.70
N ARG A 63 -5.75 -3.86 4.84
CA ARG A 63 -6.02 -3.02 6.03
C ARG A 63 -6.25 -3.86 7.28
N SER A 64 -6.94 -4.99 7.15
CA SER A 64 -7.19 -5.94 8.25
C SER A 64 -5.91 -6.66 8.68
N ALA A 65 -4.98 -6.88 7.77
CA ALA A 65 -3.69 -7.49 8.07
C ALA A 65 -2.74 -6.52 8.81
N VAL A 66 -2.70 -5.25 8.40
CA VAL A 66 -1.83 -4.25 9.02
C VAL A 66 -2.36 -3.77 10.38
N ASP A 67 -3.68 -3.65 10.55
CA ASP A 67 -4.31 -3.34 11.84
C ASP A 67 -3.91 -4.32 12.96
N LYS A 68 -3.84 -5.62 12.62
CA LYS A 68 -3.37 -6.66 13.55
C LYS A 68 -1.91 -6.53 13.96
N LEU A 69 -1.05 -6.00 13.07
CA LEU A 69 0.39 -5.84 13.32
C LEU A 69 0.72 -4.55 14.08
N LEU A 70 -0.08 -3.49 13.88
CA LEU A 70 0.12 -2.18 14.51
C LEU A 70 -0.69 -1.95 15.78
N ARG A 71 -1.52 -2.91 16.22
CA ARG A 71 -2.00 -2.95 17.60
C ARG A 71 -0.90 -3.56 18.47
N PRO A 72 -0.11 -2.77 19.22
CA PRO A 72 0.56 -3.31 20.39
C PRO A 72 -0.51 -3.93 21.30
N GLN A 73 -0.23 -5.11 21.85
CA GLN A 73 -1.08 -5.78 22.84
C GLN A 73 -1.23 -4.87 24.08
N PHE A 74 -2.17 -3.92 24.07
CA PHE A 74 -2.68 -3.33 25.30
C PHE A 74 -3.82 -4.22 25.78
N ARG A 75 -3.48 -5.34 26.40
CA ARG A 75 -4.49 -6.22 27.00
C ARG A 75 -4.04 -6.80 28.32
N GLU A 76 -3.62 -5.94 29.24
CA GLU A 76 -3.66 -6.23 30.68
C GLU A 76 -4.00 -4.94 31.42
N PHE A 77 -5.29 -4.62 31.55
CA PHE A 77 -5.75 -3.62 32.52
C PHE A 77 -6.82 -4.23 33.41
N GLY A 78 -6.34 -4.74 34.54
CA GLY A 78 -7.00 -4.63 35.84
C GLY A 78 -8.29 -5.42 36.02
N GLU A 79 -8.14 -6.69 36.42
CA GLU A 79 -9.16 -7.38 37.20
C GLU A 79 -9.30 -6.64 38.55
N ARG A 80 -10.27 -5.73 38.63
CA ARG A 80 -10.66 -5.07 39.88
C ARG A 80 -11.27 -6.14 40.78
N ARG A 81 -10.50 -6.60 41.78
CA ARG A 81 -11.02 -7.35 42.93
C ARG A 81 -11.99 -6.46 43.69
N TYR A 82 -13.19 -7.01 43.91
CA TYR A 82 -14.24 -6.45 44.76
C TYR A 82 -13.93 -6.73 46.23
#